data_AF-A0ABD0QZA0-F1
#
_entry.id   AF-A0ABD0QZA0-F1
#
_cell.length_a   1.000
_cell.length_b   1.000
_cell.length_c   1.000
_cell.angle_alpha   90.00
_cell.angle_beta   90.00
_cell.angle_gamma   90.00
#
_symmetry.space_group_name_H-M   'P 1'
#
loop_
_entity.id
_entity.type
_entity.pdbx_description
1 polymer ?
#
loop_
_entity_poly.entity_id
_entity_poly.type
_entity_poly.pdbx_seq_one_letter_code
_entity_poly.pdbx_strand_id
1 'polypeptide(L)' 'MVFIDADKPNYINYYKFLLDHNLLRIDGVICVDNTLFKGRVYLKDSEDDFGKALRDFNQFVTNDPRVEQ' A
#
# COMPACT_ATOMS: atom_id res chain seq x y z
N MET A 1 12.17 -8.76 5.75
CA MET A 1 11.23 -8.68 4.62
C MET A 1 9.84 -8.84 5.19
N VAL A 2 8.89 -8.02 4.75
CA VAL A 2 7.47 -8.12 5.13
C VAL A 2 6.65 -8.26 3.86
N PHE A 3 5.65 -9.14 3.88
CA PHE A 3 4.70 -9.32 2.79
C PHE A 3 3.31 -8.93 3.27
N ILE A 4 2.66 -7.99 2.57
CA ILE A 4 1.30 -7.53 2.87
C ILE A 4 0.36 -8.07 1.79
N ASP A 5 -0.45 -9.05 2.17
CA ASP A 5 -1.57 -9.58 1.39
C ASP A 5 -2.74 -9.87 2.33
N ALA A 6 -3.46 -8.80 2.66
CA ALA A 6 -4.58 -8.81 3.61
C ALA A 6 -5.78 -8.04 3.02
N ASP A 7 -6.66 -7.49 3.85
CA ASP A 7 -7.74 -6.64 3.40
C ASP A 7 -7.24 -5.26 2.92
N LYS A 8 -7.55 -4.95 1.66
CA LYS A 8 -7.04 -3.77 0.94
C LYS A 8 -7.33 -2.42 1.63
N PRO A 9 -8.50 -2.20 2.26
CA PRO A 9 -8.77 -0.95 2.98
C PRO A 9 -7.76 -0.64 4.09
N ASN A 10 -7.12 -1.66 4.66
CA ASN A 10 -6.16 -1.50 5.75
C ASN A 10 -4.69 -1.49 5.31
N TYR A 11 -4.37 -1.56 4.02
CA TYR A 11 -2.96 -1.59 3.56
C TYR A 11 -2.14 -0.39 4.05
N ILE A 12 -2.73 0.81 4.04
CA ILE A 12 -2.07 2.02 4.58
C ILE A 12 -1.77 1.84 6.07
N ASN A 13 -2.69 1.26 6.83
CA ASN A 13 -2.52 1.06 8.27
C ASN A 13 -1.42 0.05 8.57
N TYR A 14 -1.36 -1.06 7.83
CA TYR A 14 -0.27 -2.03 7.96
C TYR A 14 1.09 -1.42 7.63
N TYR A 15 1.17 -0.71 6.51
CA TYR A 15 2.38 -0.03 6.08
C TYR A 15 2.87 1.00 7.11
N LYS A 16 1.97 1.86 7.62
CA LYS A 16 2.28 2.83 8.67
C LYS A 16 2.75 2.14 9.94
N PHE A 17 2.01 1.13 10.40
CA PHE A 17 2.37 0.39 11.61
C PHE A 17 3.78 -0.20 11.52
N LEU A 18 4.18 -0.74 10.38
CA LEU A 18 5.53 -1.28 10.19
C LEU A 18 6.61 -0.20 10.32
N LEU A 19 6.43 0.95 9.65
CA LEU A 19 7.45 2.00 9.63
C LEU A 19 7.47 2.83 10.91
N ASP A 20 6.31 3.16 11.47
CA ASP A 20 6.18 4.01 12.66
C ASP A 20 6.67 3.28 13.93
N HIS A 21 6.62 1.94 13.95
CA HIS A 21 7.15 1.11 15.03
C HIS A 21 8.53 0.51 14.74
N ASN A 22 9.22 0.93 13.68
CA ASN A 22 10.54 0.43 13.29
C ASN A 22 10.62 -1.11 13.20
N LEU A 23 9.57 -1.75 12.67
CA LEU A 23 9.47 -3.21 12.55
C LEU A 23 10.22 -3.77 11.34
N LEU A 24 10.88 -2.89 10.57
CA LEU A 24 11.69 -3.24 9.42
C LEU A 24 13.09 -2.64 9.60
N ARG A 25 14.11 -3.44 9.30
CA ARG A 25 15.50 -2.95 9.22
C ARG A 25 15.65 -1.92 8.11
N ILE A 26 16.65 -1.05 8.22
CA ILE A 26 17.17 -0.26 7.09
C ILE A 26 17.52 -1.22 5.94
N ASP A 27 17.17 -0.82 4.72
CA ASP A 27 17.25 -1.61 3.48
C ASP A 27 16.40 -2.89 3.50
N GLY A 28 15.43 -2.98 4.41
CA GLY A 28 14.44 -4.05 4.42
C GLY A 28 13.41 -3.86 3.33
N VAL A 29 12.90 -4.97 2.80
CA VAL A 29 11.90 -4.96 1.72
C VAL A 29 10.49 -5.17 2.28
N ILE A 30 9.54 -4.34 1.83
CA ILE A 30 8.10 -4.56 1.96
C ILE A 30 7.57 -4.91 0.56
N CYS A 31 6.94 -6.08 0.45
CA CYS A 31 6.25 -6.50 -0.78
C CYS A 31 4.74 -6.46 -0.52
N VAL A 32 3.97 -5.83 -1.41
CA VAL A 32 2.51 -5.70 -1.27
C VAL A 32 1.83 -6.26 -2.51
N ASP A 33 0.92 -7.23 -2.33
CA ASP A 33 0.25 -7.87 -3.46
C ASP A 33 -0.97 -7.07 -3.95
N ASN A 34 -1.33 -7.30 -5.22
CA ASN A 34 -2.57 -6.86 -5.85
C ASN A 34 -2.77 -5.33 -5.90
N THR A 35 -1.70 -4.55 -5.91
CA THR A 35 -1.72 -3.07 -5.94
C THR A 35 -2.36 -2.49 -7.20
N LEU A 36 -2.43 -3.25 -8.30
CA LEU A 36 -3.11 -2.84 -9.54
C LEU A 36 -4.60 -3.24 -9.58
N PHE A 37 -5.00 -4.23 -8.78
CA PHE A 37 -6.36 -4.77 -8.66
C PHE A 37 -7.17 -4.81 -9.96
N LYS A 38 -6.70 -5.60 -10.94
CA LYS A 38 -7.33 -5.74 -12.27
C LYS A 38 -7.57 -4.40 -13.00
N GLY A 39 -6.71 -3.41 -12.77
CA GLY A 39 -6.80 -2.07 -13.35
C GLY A 39 -7.85 -1.16 -12.70
N ARG A 40 -8.56 -1.62 -11.67
CA ARG A 40 -9.63 -0.83 -11.02
C ARG A 40 -9.11 0.42 -10.32
N VAL A 41 -7.84 0.43 -9.95
CA VAL A 41 -7.11 1.58 -9.40
C VAL A 41 -7.05 2.77 -10.37
N TYR A 42 -7.37 2.58 -11.65
CA TYR A 42 -7.40 3.66 -12.64
C TYR A 42 -8.81 4.18 -12.97
N LEU A 43 -9.87 3.53 -12.47
CA LEU A 43 -11.26 3.91 -12.78
C LEU A 43 -11.66 5.15 -11.97
N LYS A 44 -11.84 6.31 -12.62
CA LYS A 44 -12.08 7.59 -11.93
C LYS A 44 -13.43 7.67 -11.20
N ASP A 45 -14.45 6.98 -11.71
CA ASP A 45 -15.84 7.12 -11.26
C ASP A 45 -16.45 5.81 -10.69
N SER A 46 -15.61 4.89 -10.21
CA SER A 46 -16.14 3.64 -9.64
C SER A 46 -16.54 3.82 -8.18
N GLU A 47 -17.73 3.35 -7.80
CA GLU A 47 -18.11 3.08 -6.39
C GLU A 47 -17.35 1.89 -5.77
N ASP A 48 -16.25 1.44 -6.40
CA ASP A 48 -15.42 0.36 -5.89
C ASP A 48 -14.50 0.86 -4.77
N ASP A 49 -14.92 0.62 -3.54
CA ASP A 49 -14.17 0.95 -2.33
C ASP A 49 -12.78 0.30 -2.30
N PHE A 50 -12.62 -0.91 -2.86
CA PHE A 50 -11.31 -1.57 -2.93
C PHE A 50 -10.37 -0.88 -3.92
N GLY A 51 -10.90 -0.47 -5.09
CA GLY A 51 -10.14 0.26 -6.09
C GLY A 51 -9.70 1.64 -5.60
N LYS A 52 -10.57 2.34 -4.85
CA LYS A 52 -10.25 3.61 -4.17
C LYS A 52 -9.16 3.41 -3.11
N ALA A 53 -9.34 2.45 -2.20
CA ALA A 53 -8.38 2.19 -1.13
C ALA A 53 -6.97 1.88 -1.66
N LEU A 54 -6.87 1.11 -2.74
CA LEU A 54 -5.57 0.80 -3.36
C LEU A 54 -4.96 1.98 -4.12
N ARG A 55 -5.77 2.85 -4.71
CA ARG A 55 -5.29 4.11 -5.30
C ARG A 55 -4.68 5.00 -4.22
N ASP A 56 -5.39 5.16 -3.11
CA ASP A 56 -4.93 5.96 -1.98
C ASP A 56 -3.66 5.36 -1.38
N PHE A 57 -3.60 4.04 -1.27
CA PHE A 57 -2.40 3.33 -0.83
C PHE A 57 -1.21 3.58 -1.75
N ASN A 58 -1.36 3.37 -3.07
CA ASN A 58 -0.27 3.58 -4.03
C ASN A 58 0.21 5.04 -4.01
N GLN A 59 -0.73 6.00 -3.98
CA GLN A 59 -0.40 7.42 -3.90
C GLN A 59 0.32 7.78 -2.59
N PHE A 60 -0.07 7.16 -1.48
CA PHE A 60 0.56 7.34 -0.18
C PHE A 60 2.01 6.86 -0.20
N VAL A 61 2.27 5.64 -0.70
CA VAL A 61 3.62 5.07 -0.79
C VAL A 61 4.50 5.88 -1.74
N THR A 62 3.98 6.32 -2.90
CA THR A 62 4.72 7.20 -3.83
C THR A 62 5.15 8.52 -3.21
N ASN A 63 4.40 9.03 -2.22
CA ASN A 63 4.70 10.30 -1.55
C ASN A 63 5.48 10.12 -0.23
N ASP A 64 5.81 8.90 0.19
CA ASP A 64 6.52 8.66 1.45
C ASP A 64 8.04 8.73 1.21
N PRO A 65 8.74 9.74 1.77
CA PRO A 65 10.18 9.92 1.54
C PRO A 65 11.05 8.88 2.26
N ARG A 66 10.46 7.99 3.09
CA ARG A 66 11.19 6.95 3.82
C ARG A 66 11.51 5.72 2.97
N VAL A 67 10.92 5.60 1.78
CA VAL A 67 11.02 4.40 0.93
C VAL A 67 11.37 4.73 -0.52
N GLU A 68 11.83 3.73 -1.26
CA GLU A 68 12.04 3.75 -2.72
C GLU A 68 11.25 2.62 -3.38
N GLN A 69 10.82 2.82 -4.64
CA GLN A 69 10.01 1.88 -5.44
C GLN A 69 10.74 1.46 -6.72
#